data_AF-A0A3A9GFW7-F1
#
_entry.id   AF-A0A3A9GFW7-F1
#
_cell.length_a   1.000
_cell.length_b   1.000
_cell.length_c   1.000
_cell.angle_alpha   90.00
_cell.angle_beta   90.00
_cell.angle_gamma   90.00
#
_symmetry.space_group_name_H-M   'P 1'
#
loop_
_entity.id
_entity.type
_entity.pdbx_description
1 polymer ?
#
loop_
_entity_poly.entity_id
_entity_poly.type
_entity_poly.pdbx_seq_one_letter_code
_entity_poly.pdbx_strand_id
1 'polypeptide(L)' 'MDESNCRYIIRCFLMHWKQLLLSAQISLFNRTTLIHDCFSAFSRQFMQIRCTPNILSMNTT' A
#
# COMPACT_ATOMS: atom_id res chain seq x y z
N MET A 1 -10.97 -11.80 19.60
CA MET A 1 -10.24 -10.63 19.06
C MET A 1 -10.62 -9.44 19.91
N ASP A 2 -9.70 -8.93 20.71
CA ASP A 2 -9.86 -7.74 21.54
C ASP A 2 -9.59 -6.46 20.71
N GLU A 3 -10.21 -5.35 21.11
CA GLU A 3 -10.07 -4.05 20.43
C GLU A 3 -8.60 -3.56 20.43
N SER A 4 -7.81 -3.95 21.43
CA SER A 4 -6.40 -3.57 21.52
C SER A 4 -5.55 -4.29 20.46
N ASN A 5 -5.82 -5.57 20.15
CA ASN A 5 -5.21 -6.24 18.99
C ASN A 5 -5.55 -5.57 17.67
N CYS A 6 -6.81 -5.18 17.45
CA CYS A 6 -7.22 -4.53 16.21
C CYS A 6 -6.47 -3.20 15.99
N ARG A 7 -6.41 -2.36 17.04
CA ARG A 7 -5.65 -1.10 17.01
C ARG A 7 -4.16 -1.33 16.77
N TYR A 8 -3.59 -2.36 17.39
CA TYR A 8 -2.20 -2.74 17.19
C TYR A 8 -1.92 -3.13 15.73
N ILE A 9 -2.75 -4.01 15.16
CA ILE A 9 -2.61 -4.48 13.76
C ILE A 9 -2.72 -3.30 12.79
N ILE A 10 -3.71 -2.43 12.96
CA ILE A 10 -3.88 -1.23 12.13
C ILE A 10 -2.64 -0.35 12.23
N ARG A 11 -2.10 -0.13 13.45
CA ARG A 11 -0.91 0.71 13.64
C ARG A 11 0.32 0.12 12.96
N CYS A 12 0.57 -1.18 13.11
CA CYS A 12 1.67 -1.87 12.44
C CYS A 12 1.54 -1.77 10.92
N PHE A 13 0.32 -1.95 10.39
CA PHE A 13 0.05 -1.85 8.97
C PHE A 13 0.31 -0.44 8.41
N LEU A 14 -0.15 0.60 9.11
CA LEU A 14 0.09 1.99 8.72
C LEU A 14 1.58 2.36 8.80
N MET A 15 2.31 1.90 9.83
CA MET A 15 3.75 2.14 9.95
C MET A 15 4.53 1.47 8.83
N HIS A 16 4.17 0.24 8.46
CA HIS A 16 4.79 -0.48 7.36
C HIS A 16 4.69 0.30 6.03
N TRP A 17 3.48 0.74 5.67
CA TRP A 17 3.29 1.55 4.46
C TRP A 17 3.96 2.91 4.53
N LYS A 18 3.97 3.55 5.70
CA LYS A 18 4.70 4.81 5.91
C LYS A 18 6.18 4.66 5.62
N GLN A 19 6.82 3.59 6.11
CA GLN A 19 8.24 3.34 5.86
C GLN A 19 8.55 3.11 4.39
N LEU A 20 7.70 2.34 3.68
CA LEU A 20 7.85 2.11 2.24
C LEU A 20 7.71 3.41 1.44
N LEU A 21 6.67 4.21 1.70
CA LEU A 21 6.49 5.47 1.01
C LEU A 21 7.67 6.43 1.24
N LEU A 22 8.20 6.47 2.46
CA LEU A 22 9.38 7.28 2.78
C LEU A 22 10.64 6.77 2.07
N SER A 23 10.84 5.45 1.99
CA SER A 23 12.03 4.89 1.31
C SER A 23 12.02 5.13 -0.19
N ALA A 24 10.83 5.19 -0.81
CA ALA A 24 10.66 5.48 -2.23
C ALA A 24 10.38 6.96 -2.53
N GLN A 25 10.40 7.84 -1.52
CA GLN A 25 10.07 9.26 -1.63
C GLN A 25 8.70 9.56 -2.30
N ILE A 26 7.74 8.67 -2.10
CA ILE A 26 6.40 8.77 -2.71
C ILE A 26 5.51 9.67 -1.86
N SER A 27 4.91 10.67 -2.52
CA SER A 27 3.96 11.60 -1.88
C SER A 27 2.53 11.07 -1.91
N LEU A 28 1.76 11.38 -0.85
CA LEU A 28 0.32 11.08 -0.75
C LEU A 28 -0.58 12.13 -1.44
N PHE A 29 0.01 13.16 -2.04
CA PHE A 29 -0.74 14.34 -2.50
C PHE A 29 -1.73 14.06 -3.63
N ASN A 30 -1.34 13.24 -4.62
CA ASN A 30 -2.19 12.90 -5.76
C ASN A 30 -2.38 11.39 -5.82
N ARG A 31 -3.65 10.96 -5.84
CA ARG A 31 -4.03 9.54 -5.84
C ARG A 31 -3.52 8.79 -7.06
N THR A 32 -3.59 9.40 -8.24
CA THR A 32 -3.19 8.74 -9.50
C THR A 32 -1.68 8.56 -9.54
N THR A 33 -0.91 9.58 -9.13
CA THR A 33 0.55 9.47 -9.04
C THR A 33 0.96 8.49 -7.96
N LEU A 34 0.32 8.54 -6.78
CA LEU A 34 0.57 7.59 -5.68
C LEU A 34 0.40 6.14 -6.13
N ILE A 35 -0.68 5.82 -6.85
CA ILE A 35 -0.94 4.47 -7.34
C ILE A 35 0.15 4.05 -8.33
N HIS A 36 0.45 4.92 -9.31
CA HIS A 36 1.49 4.67 -10.30
C HIS A 36 2.86 4.45 -9.66
N ASP A 37 3.25 5.32 -8.73
CA ASP A 37 4.55 5.27 -8.05
C ASP A 37 4.66 4.04 -7.15
N CYS A 38 3.58 3.63 -6.47
CA CYS A 38 3.55 2.40 -5.69
C CYS A 38 3.68 1.15 -6.57
N PHE A 39 3.02 1.12 -7.74
CA PHE A 39 3.18 0.03 -8.69
C PHE A 39 4.61 -0.01 -9.26
N SER A 40 5.17 1.15 -9.60
CA SER A 40 6.54 1.25 -10.10
C SER A 40 7.57 0.79 -9.06
N ALA A 41 7.47 1.27 -7.81
CA ALA A 41 8.45 0.99 -6.76
C ALA A 41 8.31 -0.41 -6.12
N PHE A 42 7.07 -0.92 -6.00
CA PHE A 42 6.79 -2.13 -5.21
C PHE A 42 6.08 -3.23 -6.00
N SER A 43 5.69 -2.98 -7.24
CA SER A 43 4.81 -3.86 -8.03
C SER A 43 3.51 -4.23 -7.30
N ARG A 44 3.02 -3.31 -6.44
CA ARG A 44 1.87 -3.51 -5.57
C ARG A 44 1.02 -2.24 -5.51
N GLN A 45 -0.29 -2.44 -5.36
CA GLN A 45 -1.20 -1.34 -5.08
C GLN A 45 -0.92 -0.78 -3.68
N PHE A 46 -1.07 0.54 -3.52
CA PHE A 46 -1.04 1.18 -2.20
C PHE A 46 -2.03 0.51 -1.24
N MET A 47 -1.56 0.19 -0.02
CA MET A 47 -2.34 -0.50 1.03
C MET A 47 -2.72 -1.96 0.71
N GLN A 48 -2.09 -2.60 -0.28
CA GLN A 48 -2.32 -4.01 -0.56
C GLN A 48 -1.63 -4.90 0.50
N ILE A 49 -2.42 -5.69 1.24
CA ILE A 49 -1.92 -6.58 2.29
C ILE A 49 -1.26 -7.83 1.70
N ARG A 50 -1.83 -8.38 0.62
CA ARG A 50 -1.38 -9.63 0.00
C ARG A 50 -0.52 -9.34 -1.24
N CYS A 51 0.43 -10.22 -1.54
CA CYS A 51 1.22 -10.15 -2.77
C CYS A 51 0.44 -10.59 -4.02
N THR A 52 -0.83 -11.00 -3.85
CA THR A 52 -1.69 -11.38 -4.97
C THR A 52 -1.93 -10.15 -5.85
N PRO A 53 -1.60 -10.21 -7.15
CA PRO A 53 -1.91 -9.14 -8.08
C PRO A 53 -3.40 -8.82 -8.05
N ASN A 54 -3.76 -7.54 -8.12
CA ASN A 54 -5.15 -7.16 -8.24
C ASN A 54 -5.66 -7.64 -9.62
N ILE A 55 -6.68 -8.49 -9.63
CA ILE A 55 -7.26 -9.09 -10.84
C ILE A 55 -7.75 -7.98 -11.80
N LEU A 56 -8.18 -6.83 -11.26
CA LEU A 56 -8.59 -5.66 -12.03
C LEU A 56 -7.46 -5.09 -12.91
N SER A 57 -6.19 -5.31 -12.55
CA SER A 57 -5.02 -4.84 -13.31
C SER A 57 -4.55 -5.82 -14.38
N MET A 58 -5.04 -7.07 -14.39
CA MET A 58 -4.65 -8.07 -15.41
C MET A 58 -5.41 -7.90 -16.72
N ASN A 59 -6.55 -7.21 -16.71
CA ASN A 59 -7.48 -7.16 -17.84
C ASN A 59 -7.36 -5.88 -18.70
N THR A 60 -6.47 -4.96 -18.35
CA THR A 60 -6.15 -3.78 -19.15
C THR A 60 -4.85 -4.04 -19.91
N THR A 61 -4.95 -4.75 -21.03
CA THR A 61 -3.89 -4.85 -22.06
C THR A 61 -4.39 -4.20 -23.33
#